data_AF-A0A3R1ADJ9-F1
#
_entry.id   AF-A0A3R1ADJ9-F1
#
_cell.length_a   1.000
_cell.length_b   1.000
_cell.length_c   1.000
_cell.angle_alpha   90.00
_cell.angle_beta   90.00
_cell.angle_gamma   90.00
#
_symmetry.space_group_name_H-M   'P 1'
#
loop_
_entity.id
_entity.type
_entity.pdbx_description
1 polymer ?
#
loop_
_entity_poly.entity_id
_entity_poly.type
_entity_poly.pdbx_seq_one_letter_code
_entity_poly.pdbx_strand_id
1 'polypeptide(L)'
;MKRWIAIILIVLMPTAQAGKAAKVTLVVDDVPVVQVLQTLAEQERQNLVVSPDVSGTLSLHLTDVPWKQALQTVVNSAGLVLRQEGNILHVHSQAWQKENSARQDAERLRLQANLPLENRSISLQYADAGELAKAGEKLLSAKGTIMVDKRTNRLLLRDNRAALAELEKWVSQMDLPVAQVELAAHIVTINEKSLRELGVKWTLADASQAGAVGDVTTLSSDLSVAAATSRVGFNIGRINGRLLDLELSALEQKQQLDIIASPRLLASHLQPASIKQGSEIPYQVSSGESGATSVEFKEAVLGMEVTPTVLQKGRIRLKLHISQNVPGQVLQQADGEVLAIDKQEIETQVEVKSGETLALGGIFSRKNKSGSDSVPLLGDIPWLGQLFRHDGKEDERRELVVFITPRLVATE
;
A
#
# COMPACT_ATOMS: atom_id res chain seq x y z
N MET A 1 28.29 16.20 50.71
CA MET A 1 27.90 17.44 51.41
C MET A 1 26.73 18.06 50.66
N LYS A 2 25.80 18.68 51.40
CA LYS A 2 24.54 19.33 51.00
C LYS A 2 23.29 18.43 51.06
N ARG A 3 22.71 18.52 52.26
CA ARG A 3 21.38 18.10 52.72
C ARG A 3 20.33 19.00 52.10
N TRP A 4 19.26 18.45 51.52
CA TRP A 4 17.97 19.14 51.39
C TRP A 4 16.86 18.21 51.86
N ILE A 5 16.05 18.78 52.74
CA ILE A 5 15.11 18.14 53.65
C ILE A 5 13.77 17.95 52.92
N ALA A 6 13.25 16.73 52.94
CA ALA A 6 11.89 16.43 52.52
C ALA A 6 10.91 16.83 53.64
N ILE A 7 10.06 17.83 53.37
CA ILE A 7 8.94 18.20 54.25
C ILE A 7 7.72 17.42 53.78
N ILE A 8 7.40 16.35 54.51
CA ILE A 8 6.14 15.61 54.40
C ILE A 8 5.10 16.37 55.22
N LEU A 9 4.09 16.92 54.56
CA LEU A 9 2.94 17.55 55.19
C LEU A 9 1.96 16.46 55.62
N ILE A 10 2.03 16.06 56.90
CA ILE A 10 1.07 15.13 57.52
C ILE A 10 -0.21 15.93 57.80
N VAL A 11 -1.24 15.71 56.98
CA VAL A 11 -2.60 16.17 57.28
C VAL A 11 -3.20 15.19 58.28
N LEU A 12 -3.35 15.67 59.52
CA LEU A 12 -4.01 14.99 60.63
C LEU A 12 -5.51 14.82 60.29
N MET A 13 -5.92 13.62 59.86
CA MET A 13 -7.34 13.26 59.84
C MET A 13 -7.79 13.01 61.28
N PRO A 14 -8.95 13.55 61.73
CA PRO A 14 -9.51 13.14 63.00
C PRO A 14 -9.92 11.67 62.86
N THR A 15 -9.32 10.80 63.68
CA THR A 15 -9.77 9.42 63.86
C THR A 15 -11.21 9.46 64.33
N ALA A 16 -12.14 9.17 63.42
CA ALA A 16 -13.55 9.00 63.76
C ALA A 16 -13.63 7.89 64.83
N GLN A 17 -14.10 8.28 66.01
CA GLN A 17 -14.42 7.39 67.11
C GLN A 17 -15.35 6.29 66.57
N ALA A 18 -14.84 5.07 66.40
CA ALA A 18 -15.69 3.92 66.11
C ALA A 18 -16.52 3.64 67.37
N GLY A 19 -17.72 4.23 67.42
CA GLY A 19 -18.71 3.91 68.45
C GLY A 19 -18.93 2.40 68.46
N LYS A 20 -19.02 1.81 69.67
CA LYS A 20 -19.28 0.38 69.87
C LYS A 20 -20.39 -0.06 68.90
N ALA A 21 -20.06 -0.93 67.95
CA ALA A 21 -21.05 -1.46 67.02
C ALA A 21 -22.11 -2.20 67.85
N ALA A 22 -23.31 -1.65 67.89
CA ALA A 22 -24.40 -2.28 68.61
C ALA A 22 -24.64 -3.67 68.02
N LYS A 23 -24.58 -4.68 68.86
CA LYS A 23 -24.80 -6.06 68.47
C LYS A 23 -26.25 -6.41 68.75
N VAL A 24 -26.87 -7.10 67.81
CA VAL A 24 -28.27 -7.49 67.84
C VAL A 24 -28.35 -9.00 67.94
N THR A 25 -29.15 -9.46 68.90
CA THR A 25 -29.58 -10.86 69.00
C THR A 25 -31.09 -10.85 68.87
N LEU A 26 -31.62 -11.45 67.80
CA LEU A 26 -33.04 -11.42 67.47
C LEU A 26 -33.45 -12.78 66.89
N VAL A 27 -34.51 -13.35 67.44
CA VAL A 27 -35.11 -14.61 66.98
C VAL A 27 -36.56 -14.33 66.65
N VAL A 28 -36.92 -14.45 65.39
CA VAL A 28 -38.30 -14.28 64.92
C VAL A 28 -38.65 -15.42 63.97
N ASP A 29 -39.87 -15.91 64.07
CA ASP A 29 -40.39 -16.98 63.23
C ASP A 29 -41.71 -16.52 62.60
N ASP A 30 -41.77 -16.52 61.27
CA ASP A 30 -42.89 -16.11 60.44
C ASP A 30 -43.43 -14.70 60.76
N VAL A 31 -42.53 -13.76 61.04
CA VAL A 31 -42.90 -12.37 61.39
C VAL A 31 -42.88 -11.49 60.12
N PRO A 32 -43.84 -10.56 59.95
CA PRO A 32 -43.80 -9.60 58.86
C PRO A 32 -42.49 -8.81 58.81
N VAL A 33 -41.85 -8.73 57.64
CA VAL A 33 -40.52 -8.08 57.49
C VAL A 33 -40.53 -6.62 57.96
N VAL A 34 -41.66 -5.93 57.78
CA VAL A 34 -41.88 -4.55 58.24
C VAL A 34 -41.64 -4.42 59.75
N GLN A 35 -42.14 -5.38 60.54
CA GLN A 35 -42.02 -5.36 61.99
C GLN A 35 -40.60 -5.67 62.45
N VAL A 36 -39.91 -6.59 61.75
CA VAL A 36 -38.49 -6.86 61.97
C VAL A 36 -37.63 -5.62 61.67
N LEU A 37 -37.90 -4.91 60.57
CA LEU A 37 -37.17 -3.70 60.23
C LEU A 37 -37.43 -2.55 61.22
N GLN A 38 -38.68 -2.39 61.67
CA GLN A 38 -39.04 -1.38 62.69
C GLN A 38 -38.34 -1.64 64.02
N THR A 39 -38.37 -2.88 64.52
CA THR A 39 -37.67 -3.25 65.76
C THR A 39 -36.17 -3.02 65.67
N LEU A 40 -35.55 -3.33 64.52
CA LEU A 40 -34.13 -3.01 64.28
C LEU A 40 -33.88 -1.49 64.26
N ALA A 41 -34.76 -0.70 63.65
CA ALA A 41 -34.60 0.76 63.59
C ALA A 41 -34.79 1.42 64.97
N GLU A 42 -35.75 0.95 65.77
CA GLU A 42 -36.00 1.41 67.14
C GLU A 42 -34.80 1.17 68.06
N GLN A 43 -34.13 0.03 67.92
CA GLN A 43 -32.97 -0.32 68.73
C GLN A 43 -31.83 0.71 68.59
N GLU A 44 -31.59 1.24 67.38
CA GLU A 44 -30.55 2.24 67.11
C GLU A 44 -31.08 3.68 66.98
N ARG A 45 -32.35 3.93 67.32
CA ARG A 45 -33.03 5.23 67.18
C ARG A 45 -32.90 5.85 65.78
N GLN A 46 -32.98 5.02 64.75
CA GLN A 46 -32.93 5.46 63.36
C GLN A 46 -34.34 5.72 62.84
N ASN A 47 -34.52 6.78 62.05
CA ASN A 47 -35.79 7.03 61.39
C ASN A 47 -35.92 6.08 60.19
N LEU A 48 -36.92 5.21 60.21
CA LEU A 48 -37.18 4.24 59.15
C LEU A 48 -38.55 4.50 58.53
N VAL A 49 -38.58 4.64 57.21
CA VAL A 49 -39.81 4.70 56.42
C VAL A 49 -39.88 3.44 55.58
N VAL A 50 -40.81 2.55 55.94
CA VAL A 50 -41.10 1.35 55.16
C VAL A 50 -42.20 1.68 54.16
N SER A 51 -41.94 1.45 52.89
CA SER A 51 -42.89 1.77 51.84
C SER A 51 -44.00 0.70 51.74
N PRO A 52 -45.22 1.05 51.30
CA PRO A 52 -46.36 0.13 51.27
C PRO A 52 -46.16 -1.09 50.34
N ASP A 53 -45.17 -1.05 49.45
CA ASP A 53 -44.80 -2.14 48.54
C ASP A 53 -43.99 -3.26 49.20
N VAL A 54 -43.57 -3.07 50.45
CA VAL A 54 -42.83 -4.07 51.22
C VAL A 54 -43.80 -5.06 51.85
N SER A 55 -43.84 -6.28 51.32
CA SER A 55 -44.68 -7.38 51.82
C SER A 55 -43.89 -8.67 51.92
N GLY A 56 -44.22 -9.51 52.91
CA GLY A 56 -43.58 -10.79 53.16
C GLY A 56 -43.40 -11.09 54.65
N THR A 57 -43.21 -12.36 54.97
CA THR A 57 -42.79 -12.83 56.29
C THR A 57 -41.36 -13.34 56.23
N LEU A 58 -40.63 -13.24 57.34
CA LEU A 58 -39.24 -13.65 57.44
C LEU A 58 -39.00 -14.34 58.79
N SER A 59 -38.54 -15.58 58.73
CA SER A 59 -37.98 -16.28 59.89
C SER A 59 -36.47 -16.09 59.90
N LEU A 60 -35.93 -15.57 61.00
CA LEU A 60 -34.49 -15.35 61.16
C LEU A 60 -34.05 -15.59 62.61
N HIS A 61 -32.83 -16.11 62.75
CA HIS A 61 -32.16 -16.28 64.02
C HIS A 61 -30.78 -15.62 63.94
N LEU A 62 -30.64 -14.45 64.56
CA LEU A 62 -29.40 -13.69 64.63
C LEU A 62 -28.87 -13.74 66.07
N THR A 63 -27.60 -14.10 66.24
CA THR A 63 -26.91 -14.10 67.54
C THR A 63 -25.63 -13.27 67.44
N ASP A 64 -25.52 -12.22 68.26
CA ASP A 64 -24.33 -11.36 68.37
C ASP A 64 -23.87 -10.69 67.05
N VAL A 65 -24.81 -10.32 66.16
CA VAL A 65 -24.51 -9.75 64.84
C VAL A 65 -24.47 -8.21 64.90
N PRO A 66 -23.48 -7.53 64.30
CA PRO A 66 -23.48 -6.06 64.23
C PRO A 66 -24.75 -5.52 63.56
N TRP A 67 -25.37 -4.48 64.12
CA TRP A 67 -26.66 -3.95 63.68
C TRP A 67 -26.73 -3.66 62.18
N LYS A 68 -25.71 -2.98 61.62
CA LYS A 68 -25.66 -2.66 60.20
C LYS A 68 -25.65 -3.92 59.32
N GLN A 69 -24.97 -4.97 59.77
CA GLN A 69 -24.91 -6.25 59.10
C GLN A 69 -26.24 -7.00 59.25
N ALA A 70 -26.84 -7.02 60.45
CA ALA A 70 -28.16 -7.58 60.70
C ALA A 70 -29.24 -6.94 59.80
N LEU A 71 -29.26 -5.61 59.72
CA LEU A 71 -30.17 -4.86 58.85
C LEU A 71 -29.95 -5.20 57.38
N GLN A 72 -28.70 -5.23 56.91
CA GLN A 72 -28.38 -5.62 55.53
C GLN A 72 -28.79 -7.05 55.21
N THR A 73 -28.59 -7.99 56.15
CA THR A 73 -29.01 -9.39 55.97
C THR A 73 -30.52 -9.49 55.82
N VAL A 74 -31.30 -8.81 56.67
CA VAL A 74 -32.77 -8.78 56.61
C VAL A 74 -33.26 -8.13 55.31
N VAL A 75 -32.66 -7.01 54.90
CA VAL A 75 -32.98 -6.33 53.64
C VAL A 75 -32.68 -7.23 52.44
N ASN A 76 -31.52 -7.89 52.42
CA ASN A 76 -31.12 -8.78 51.32
C ASN A 76 -31.96 -10.06 51.26
N SER A 77 -32.26 -10.69 52.41
CA SER A 77 -33.05 -11.92 52.46
C SER A 77 -34.50 -11.71 52.04
N ALA A 78 -35.05 -10.53 52.31
CA ALA A 78 -36.40 -10.14 51.90
C ALA A 78 -36.46 -9.52 50.48
N GLY A 79 -35.34 -9.45 49.75
CA GLY A 79 -35.31 -8.85 48.40
C GLY A 79 -35.62 -7.34 48.38
N LEU A 80 -35.25 -6.64 49.45
CA LEU A 80 -35.48 -5.21 49.63
C LEU A 80 -34.22 -4.41 49.32
N VAL A 81 -34.40 -3.11 49.10
CA VAL A 81 -33.31 -2.16 48.88
C VAL A 81 -33.45 -1.04 49.90
N LEU A 82 -32.34 -0.72 50.56
CA LEU A 82 -32.26 0.36 51.53
C LEU A 82 -31.64 1.59 50.86
N ARG A 83 -32.35 2.72 50.91
CA ARG A 83 -31.89 4.02 50.40
C ARG A 83 -31.84 5.01 51.55
N GLN A 84 -30.65 5.54 51.82
CA GLN A 84 -30.45 6.54 52.87
C GLN A 84 -30.53 7.93 52.24
N GLU A 85 -31.50 8.73 52.67
CA GLU A 85 -31.60 10.16 52.33
C GLU A 85 -31.49 10.98 53.62
N GLY A 86 -30.30 11.52 53.86
CA GLY A 86 -29.98 12.24 55.09
C GLY A 86 -30.05 11.34 56.34
N ASN A 87 -30.97 11.66 57.25
CA ASN A 87 -31.19 10.97 58.53
C ASN A 87 -32.40 10.00 58.51
N ILE A 88 -32.94 9.69 57.32
CA ILE A 88 -34.09 8.80 57.15
C ILE A 88 -33.68 7.64 56.24
N LEU A 89 -33.97 6.42 56.69
CA LEU A 89 -33.77 5.19 55.94
C LEU A 89 -35.08 4.81 55.25
N HIS A 90 -35.07 4.80 53.93
CA HIS A 90 -36.20 4.35 53.13
C HIS A 90 -35.97 2.91 52.69
N VAL A 91 -36.95 2.04 52.98
CA VAL A 91 -36.93 0.64 52.52
C VAL A 91 -37.97 0.47 51.43
N HIS A 92 -37.51 -0.05 50.29
CA HIS A 92 -38.32 -0.32 49.11
C HIS A 92 -38.10 -1.76 48.64
N SER A 93 -39.03 -2.29 47.85
CA SER A 93 -38.81 -3.54 47.13
C SER A 93 -37.77 -3.40 46.01
N GLN A 94 -37.10 -4.49 45.65
CA GLN A 94 -36.20 -4.48 44.48
C GLN A 94 -36.95 -4.23 43.15
N ALA A 95 -38.23 -4.58 43.08
CA ALA A 95 -39.10 -4.28 41.94
C ALA A 95 -39.29 -2.77 41.77
N TRP A 96 -39.55 -2.04 42.87
CA TRP A 96 -39.64 -0.58 42.85
C TRP A 96 -38.36 0.08 42.37
N GLN A 97 -37.20 -0.40 42.81
CA GLN A 97 -35.91 0.16 42.39
C GLN A 97 -35.69 0.03 40.87
N LYS A 98 -35.99 -1.14 40.29
CA LYS A 98 -35.86 -1.37 38.84
C LYS A 98 -36.84 -0.51 38.04
N GLU A 99 -38.08 -0.41 38.49
CA GLU A 99 -39.11 0.43 37.88
C GLU A 99 -38.70 1.91 37.93
N ASN A 100 -38.20 2.39 39.07
CA ASN A 100 -37.85 3.79 39.24
C ASN A 100 -36.58 4.16 38.46
N SER A 101 -35.57 3.27 38.39
CA SER A 101 -34.42 3.49 37.51
C SER A 101 -34.83 3.50 36.03
N ALA A 102 -35.69 2.56 35.61
CA ALA A 102 -36.19 2.52 34.24
C ALA A 102 -37.00 3.77 33.90
N ARG A 103 -37.81 4.29 34.83
CA ARG A 103 -38.54 5.56 34.67
C ARG A 103 -37.60 6.74 34.53
N GLN A 104 -36.58 6.83 35.39
CA GLN A 104 -35.58 7.91 35.33
C GLN A 104 -34.78 7.87 34.03
N ASP A 105 -34.38 6.68 33.58
CA ASP A 105 -33.67 6.51 32.32
C ASP A 105 -34.58 6.83 31.13
N ALA A 106 -35.84 6.38 31.16
CA ALA A 106 -36.83 6.73 30.14
C ALA A 106 -37.12 8.24 30.11
N GLU A 107 -37.17 8.91 31.26
CA GLU A 107 -37.34 10.35 31.35
C GLU A 107 -36.12 11.09 30.81
N ARG A 108 -34.90 10.65 31.15
CA ARG A 108 -33.66 11.18 30.58
C ARG A 108 -33.62 11.03 29.06
N LEU A 109 -33.95 9.85 28.55
CA LEU A 109 -34.03 9.57 27.11
C LEU A 109 -35.11 10.43 26.44
N ARG A 110 -36.26 10.63 27.10
CA ARG A 110 -37.34 11.49 26.60
C ARG A 110 -36.92 12.96 26.55
N LEU A 111 -36.21 13.45 27.57
CA LEU A 111 -35.67 14.81 27.60
C LEU A 111 -34.63 15.02 26.49
N GLN A 112 -33.70 14.06 26.31
CA GLN A 112 -32.74 14.09 25.20
C GLN A 112 -33.44 14.05 23.83
N ALA A 113 -34.48 13.23 23.69
CA ALA A 113 -35.25 13.13 22.46
C ALA A 113 -36.07 14.40 22.15
N ASN A 114 -36.39 15.21 23.16
CA ASN A 114 -37.17 16.45 23.02
C ASN A 114 -36.29 17.70 22.86
N LEU A 115 -34.97 17.55 22.73
CA LEU A 115 -34.10 18.68 22.43
C LEU A 115 -34.48 19.30 21.08
N PRO A 116 -34.53 20.64 20.98
CA PRO A 116 -34.85 21.31 19.73
C PRO A 116 -33.78 21.02 18.69
N LEU A 117 -34.22 20.71 17.46
CA LEU A 117 -33.36 20.54 16.31
C LEU A 117 -33.08 21.90 15.68
N GLU A 118 -31.81 22.21 15.45
CA GLU A 118 -31.36 23.38 14.72
C GLU A 118 -30.79 22.94 13.36
N ASN A 119 -30.93 23.79 12.35
CA ASN A 119 -30.29 23.61 11.05
C ASN A 119 -29.00 24.44 10.99
N ARG A 120 -27.94 23.84 10.46
CA ARG A 120 -26.67 24.51 10.15
C ARG A 120 -26.17 24.08 8.77
N SER A 121 -25.46 24.98 8.11
CA SER A 121 -24.81 24.70 6.84
C SER A 121 -23.34 25.07 6.94
N ILE A 122 -22.48 24.13 6.59
CA ILE A 122 -21.02 24.29 6.60
C ILE A 122 -20.52 24.13 5.16
N SER A 123 -19.70 25.07 4.69
CA SER A 123 -19.03 24.98 3.39
C SER A 123 -17.62 24.46 3.60
N LEU A 124 -17.23 23.46 2.80
CA LEU A 124 -15.90 22.87 2.86
C LEU A 124 -15.00 23.47 1.79
N GLN A 125 -13.72 23.64 2.10
CA GLN A 125 -12.73 24.25 1.20
C GLN A 125 -11.84 23.20 0.51
N TYR A 126 -11.44 22.15 1.23
CA TYR A 126 -10.46 21.17 0.78
C TYR A 126 -11.04 19.76 0.70
N ALA A 127 -11.80 19.34 1.72
CA ALA A 127 -12.36 17.99 1.79
C ALA A 127 -13.66 17.85 0.97
N ASP A 128 -13.93 16.62 0.51
CA ASP A 128 -15.18 16.28 -0.16
C ASP A 128 -16.32 16.11 0.86
N ALA A 129 -17.44 16.81 0.62
CA ALA A 129 -18.62 16.76 1.50
C ALA A 129 -19.25 15.36 1.56
N GLY A 130 -19.17 14.57 0.49
CA GLY A 130 -19.70 13.21 0.46
C GLY A 130 -18.91 12.25 1.36
N GLU A 131 -17.58 12.35 1.34
CA GLU A 131 -16.70 11.54 2.21
C GLU A 131 -16.84 11.93 3.69
N LEU A 132 -16.86 13.24 4.00
CA LEU A 132 -17.04 13.70 5.37
C LEU A 132 -18.42 13.37 5.94
N ALA A 133 -19.49 13.42 5.12
CA ALA A 133 -20.82 13.02 5.58
C ALA A 133 -20.85 11.57 6.05
N LYS A 134 -20.27 10.65 5.27
CA LYS A 134 -20.18 9.22 5.63
C LYS A 134 -19.40 8.99 6.93
N ALA A 135 -18.30 9.72 7.13
CA ALA A 135 -17.50 9.61 8.35
C ALA A 135 -18.21 10.24 9.58
N GLY A 136 -18.95 11.33 9.36
CA GLY A 136 -19.63 12.11 10.40
C GLY A 136 -20.98 11.57 10.86
N GLU A 137 -21.59 10.61 10.14
CA GLU A 137 -22.89 9.99 10.51
C GLU A 137 -22.93 9.46 11.95
N LYS A 138 -21.80 8.95 12.46
CA LYS A 138 -21.70 8.41 13.83
C LYS A 138 -21.67 9.47 14.93
N LEU A 139 -21.43 10.73 14.57
CA LEU A 139 -21.39 11.86 15.50
C LEU A 139 -22.76 12.53 15.67
N LEU A 140 -23.77 12.07 14.93
CA LEU A 140 -25.14 12.57 15.03
C LEU A 140 -25.88 11.99 16.23
N SER A 141 -26.85 12.75 16.73
CA SER A 141 -27.84 12.24 17.67
C SER A 141 -28.85 11.32 16.99
N ALA A 142 -29.67 10.62 17.78
CA ALA A 142 -30.69 9.70 17.27
C ALA A 142 -31.71 10.34 16.30
N LYS A 143 -31.86 11.67 16.29
CA LYS A 143 -32.74 12.41 15.37
C LYS A 143 -31.98 13.30 14.38
N GLY A 144 -30.66 13.23 14.38
CA GLY A 144 -29.81 14.04 13.52
C GLY A 144 -29.87 13.57 12.07
N THR A 145 -29.82 14.51 11.13
CA THR A 145 -29.68 14.17 9.70
C THR A 145 -28.59 15.02 9.06
N ILE A 146 -27.78 14.39 8.22
CA ILE A 146 -26.78 15.05 7.36
C ILE A 146 -27.25 14.92 5.92
N MET A 147 -27.24 16.02 5.20
CA MET A 147 -27.43 16.03 3.74
C MET A 147 -26.25 16.72 3.08
N VAL A 148 -25.91 16.27 1.87
CA VAL A 148 -24.77 16.78 1.11
C VAL A 148 -25.29 17.53 -0.11
N ASP A 149 -24.92 18.80 -0.25
CA ASP A 149 -25.02 19.52 -1.52
C ASP A 149 -23.69 19.41 -2.27
N LYS A 150 -23.63 18.45 -3.20
CA LYS A 150 -22.44 18.19 -4.03
C LYS A 150 -22.08 19.37 -4.95
N ARG A 151 -23.06 20.17 -5.37
CA ARG A 151 -22.83 21.27 -6.32
C ARG A 151 -22.04 22.40 -5.69
N THR A 152 -22.24 22.63 -4.39
CA THR A 152 -21.58 23.72 -3.65
C THR A 152 -20.56 23.22 -2.62
N ASN A 153 -20.32 21.91 -2.55
CA ASN A 153 -19.49 21.26 -1.54
C ASN A 153 -19.87 21.66 -0.10
N ARG A 154 -21.17 21.57 0.21
CA ARG A 154 -21.72 21.95 1.52
C ARG A 154 -22.35 20.78 2.26
N LEU A 155 -22.15 20.77 3.58
CA LEU A 155 -22.86 19.91 4.51
C LEU A 155 -24.06 20.68 5.08
N LEU A 156 -25.25 20.08 4.98
CA LEU A 156 -26.47 20.56 5.59
C LEU A 156 -26.76 19.66 6.79
N LEU A 157 -26.57 20.19 7.98
CA LEU A 157 -26.70 19.50 9.25
C LEU A 157 -28.00 19.89 9.92
N ARG A 158 -28.71 18.91 10.47
CA ARG A 158 -29.88 19.13 11.32
C ARG A 158 -29.73 18.28 12.57
N ASP A 159 -29.47 18.90 13.71
CA ASP A 159 -29.33 18.20 14.99
C ASP A 159 -29.50 19.15 16.18
N ASN A 160 -29.37 18.64 17.41
CA ASN A 160 -29.31 19.43 18.62
C ASN A 160 -28.03 20.30 18.67
N ARG A 161 -28.08 21.38 19.45
CA ARG A 161 -26.98 22.36 19.54
C ARG A 161 -25.64 21.76 19.99
N ALA A 162 -25.64 20.78 20.88
CA ALA A 162 -24.41 20.19 21.41
C ALA A 162 -23.71 19.33 20.34
N ALA A 163 -24.46 18.47 19.65
CA ALA A 163 -23.97 17.64 18.55
C ALA A 163 -23.45 18.51 17.39
N LEU A 164 -24.17 19.57 17.02
CA LEU A 164 -23.72 20.49 15.97
C LEU A 164 -22.38 21.17 16.29
N ALA A 165 -22.17 21.58 17.54
CA ALA A 165 -20.91 22.21 17.97
C ALA A 165 -19.73 21.23 17.97
N GLU A 166 -19.97 19.95 18.26
CA GLU A 166 -18.97 18.89 18.16
C GLU A 166 -18.64 18.58 16.70
N LEU A 167 -19.67 18.49 15.85
CA LEU A 167 -19.54 18.23 14.41
C LEU A 167 -18.79 19.37 13.70
N GLU A 168 -19.05 20.63 14.05
CA GLU A 168 -18.35 21.79 13.51
C GLU A 168 -16.86 21.77 13.86
N LYS A 169 -16.52 21.48 15.13
CA LYS A 169 -15.12 21.32 15.56
C LYS A 169 -14.45 20.18 14.80
N TRP A 170 -15.12 19.04 14.68
CA TRP A 170 -14.60 17.90 13.94
C TRP A 170 -14.37 18.21 12.46
N VAL A 171 -15.34 18.86 11.79
CA VAL A 171 -15.21 19.28 10.39
C VAL A 171 -14.01 20.21 10.21
N SER A 172 -13.82 21.20 11.09
CA SER A 172 -12.68 22.12 10.99
C SER A 172 -11.30 21.44 11.17
N GLN A 173 -11.26 20.29 11.86
CA GLN A 173 -10.03 19.50 12.00
C GLN A 173 -9.78 18.58 10.80
N MET A 174 -10.82 18.27 10.03
CA MET A 174 -10.75 17.37 8.87
C MET A 174 -10.59 18.11 7.54
N ASP A 175 -11.12 19.33 7.43
CA ASP A 175 -11.03 20.19 6.23
C ASP A 175 -9.65 20.85 6.14
N LEU A 176 -8.61 20.02 5.96
CA LEU A 176 -7.22 20.45 5.81
C LEU A 176 -6.76 20.30 4.36
N PRO A 177 -5.85 21.17 3.88
CA PRO A 177 -5.30 21.05 2.54
C PRO A 177 -4.55 19.74 2.37
N VAL A 178 -4.81 19.06 1.25
CA VAL A 178 -4.13 17.81 0.90
C VAL A 178 -2.76 18.14 0.32
N ALA A 179 -1.71 17.54 0.88
CA ALA A 179 -0.35 17.71 0.39
C ALA A 179 -0.20 17.17 -1.05
N GLN A 180 0.54 17.89 -1.88
CA GLN A 180 0.88 17.49 -3.24
C GLN A 180 2.36 17.13 -3.34
N VAL A 181 2.67 16.17 -4.19
CA VAL A 181 4.04 15.69 -4.43
C VAL A 181 4.34 15.79 -5.92
N GLU A 182 5.35 16.57 -6.27
CA GLU A 182 5.97 16.55 -7.58
C GLU A 182 6.93 15.36 -7.62
N LEU A 183 6.84 14.56 -8.68
CA LEU A 183 7.73 13.43 -8.92
C LEU A 183 8.49 13.65 -10.21
N ALA A 184 9.82 13.58 -10.12
CA ALA A 184 10.71 13.57 -11.26
C ALA A 184 11.47 12.24 -11.29
N ALA A 185 11.25 11.44 -12.35
CA ALA A 185 12.07 10.25 -12.59
C ALA A 185 13.12 10.55 -13.66
N HIS A 186 14.26 9.87 -13.58
CA HIS A 186 15.27 9.84 -14.64
C HIS A 186 15.54 8.39 -14.98
N ILE A 187 15.23 8.00 -16.21
CA ILE A 187 15.41 6.65 -16.73
C ILE A 187 16.53 6.74 -17.75
N VAL A 188 17.61 6.01 -17.48
CA VAL A 188 18.80 5.96 -18.35
C VAL A 188 18.93 4.55 -18.87
N THR A 189 18.85 4.39 -20.19
CA THR A 189 19.08 3.13 -20.88
C THR A 189 20.33 3.26 -21.75
N ILE A 190 21.27 2.33 -21.62
CA ILE A 190 22.47 2.25 -22.45
C ILE A 190 22.45 0.91 -23.17
N ASN A 191 22.60 0.93 -24.49
CA ASN A 191 22.70 -0.27 -25.31
C ASN A 191 23.96 -0.20 -26.18
N GLU A 192 24.91 -1.08 -25.90
CA GLU A 192 26.17 -1.21 -26.62
C GLU A 192 26.23 -2.57 -27.32
N LYS A 193 26.53 -2.57 -28.62
CA LYS A 193 26.74 -3.78 -29.42
C LYS A 193 28.04 -3.68 -30.20
N SER A 194 28.94 -4.63 -30.01
CA SER A 194 30.21 -4.75 -30.72
C SER A 194 30.24 -6.06 -31.50
N LEU A 195 30.57 -5.99 -32.78
CA LEU A 195 30.75 -7.15 -33.66
C LEU A 195 32.15 -7.10 -34.25
N ARG A 196 32.88 -8.22 -34.17
CA ARG A 196 34.17 -8.40 -34.83
C ARG A 196 34.18 -9.74 -35.55
N GLU A 197 34.45 -9.71 -36.84
CA GLU A 197 34.55 -10.92 -37.67
C GLU A 197 35.82 -10.87 -38.51
N LEU A 198 36.46 -12.03 -38.64
CA LEU A 198 37.64 -12.25 -39.48
C LEU A 198 37.39 -13.51 -40.29
N GLY A 199 37.64 -13.44 -41.58
CA GLY A 199 37.35 -14.53 -42.49
C GLY A 199 38.34 -14.61 -43.64
N VAL A 200 38.49 -15.81 -44.19
CA VAL A 200 39.46 -16.08 -45.25
C VAL A 200 38.78 -16.81 -46.39
N LYS A 201 39.09 -16.42 -47.62
CA LYS A 201 38.61 -17.09 -48.81
C LYS A 201 39.78 -17.57 -49.66
N TRP A 202 39.69 -18.83 -50.06
CA TRP A 202 40.61 -19.48 -50.97
C TRP A 202 39.87 -19.82 -52.24
N THR A 203 40.44 -19.46 -53.39
CA THR A 203 39.86 -19.77 -54.69
C THR A 203 40.95 -20.13 -55.69
N LEU A 204 40.81 -21.29 -56.33
CA LEU A 204 41.59 -21.67 -57.50
C LEU A 204 40.82 -21.25 -58.77
N ALA A 205 41.39 -20.36 -59.57
CA ALA A 205 40.80 -19.86 -60.82
C ALA A 205 40.38 -21.03 -61.73
N ASP A 206 39.27 -20.96 -62.47
CA ASP A 206 38.75 -22.09 -63.25
C ASP A 206 39.72 -22.65 -64.32
N ALA A 207 39.60 -23.95 -64.60
CA ALA A 207 40.39 -24.59 -65.64
C ALA A 207 39.89 -24.16 -67.03
N SER A 208 40.81 -23.74 -67.91
CA SER A 208 40.48 -23.29 -69.27
C SER A 208 40.27 -24.42 -70.29
N GLN A 209 40.44 -25.68 -69.90
CA GLN A 209 40.33 -26.87 -70.76
C GLN A 209 39.61 -28.00 -70.00
N ALA A 210 38.93 -28.90 -70.72
CA ALA A 210 38.28 -30.07 -70.12
C ALA A 210 39.33 -31.03 -69.53
N GLY A 211 39.26 -31.24 -68.20
CA GLY A 211 40.19 -32.10 -67.47
C GLY A 211 39.98 -33.59 -67.75
N ALA A 212 41.01 -34.39 -67.50
CA ALA A 212 40.92 -35.84 -67.50
C ALA A 212 40.18 -36.34 -66.23
N VAL A 213 39.70 -37.58 -66.27
CA VAL A 213 39.10 -38.22 -65.09
C VAL A 213 40.16 -38.32 -63.99
N GLY A 214 39.93 -37.65 -62.86
CA GLY A 214 40.85 -37.57 -61.71
C GLY A 214 41.50 -36.20 -61.51
N ASP A 215 41.32 -35.26 -62.44
CA ASP A 215 41.84 -33.90 -62.27
C ASP A 215 41.02 -33.08 -61.28
N VAL A 216 41.71 -32.28 -60.45
CA VAL A 216 41.06 -31.30 -59.58
C VAL A 216 40.56 -30.14 -60.42
N THR A 217 39.26 -30.11 -60.67
CA THR A 217 38.62 -29.07 -61.50
C THR A 217 38.29 -27.82 -60.69
N THR A 218 37.93 -27.94 -59.42
CA THR A 218 37.68 -26.81 -58.52
C THR A 218 38.30 -27.05 -57.14
N LEU A 219 38.82 -25.97 -56.54
CA LEU A 219 39.23 -25.94 -55.15
C LEU A 219 38.87 -24.56 -54.61
N SER A 220 37.89 -24.49 -53.71
CA SER A 220 37.50 -23.25 -53.07
C SER A 220 37.07 -23.50 -51.64
N SER A 221 37.37 -22.53 -50.78
CA SER A 221 36.83 -22.42 -49.44
C SER A 221 36.43 -20.97 -49.27
N ASP A 222 35.14 -20.73 -49.08
CA ASP A 222 34.63 -19.39 -48.82
C ASP A 222 34.22 -19.29 -47.36
N LEU A 223 35.15 -18.82 -46.54
CA LEU A 223 34.94 -18.46 -45.15
C LEU A 223 35.07 -16.93 -45.00
N SER A 224 34.81 -16.17 -46.08
CA SER A 224 34.88 -14.71 -46.05
C SER A 224 33.74 -14.10 -45.25
N VAL A 225 33.98 -12.93 -44.68
CA VAL A 225 32.98 -12.14 -43.97
C VAL A 225 32.02 -11.52 -45.00
N ALA A 226 30.74 -11.85 -44.94
CA ALA A 226 29.73 -11.38 -45.89
C ALA A 226 29.64 -9.84 -45.93
N ALA A 227 29.58 -9.21 -44.76
CA ALA A 227 29.50 -7.76 -44.60
C ALA A 227 30.87 -7.09 -44.33
N ALA A 228 31.98 -7.66 -44.84
CA ALA A 228 33.33 -7.14 -44.54
C ALA A 228 33.47 -5.67 -44.94
N THR A 229 34.00 -4.85 -44.03
CA THR A 229 34.39 -3.46 -44.30
C THR A 229 35.70 -3.36 -45.05
N SER A 230 36.57 -4.36 -44.90
CA SER A 230 37.88 -4.42 -45.53
C SER A 230 38.18 -5.81 -46.08
N ARG A 231 38.70 -5.86 -47.31
CA ARG A 231 39.14 -7.08 -47.99
C ARG A 231 40.52 -6.86 -48.59
N VAL A 232 41.39 -7.85 -48.50
CA VAL A 232 42.74 -7.84 -49.07
C VAL A 232 42.99 -9.16 -49.79
N GLY A 233 43.18 -9.11 -51.10
CA GLY A 233 43.45 -10.27 -51.94
C GLY A 233 44.93 -10.40 -52.30
N PHE A 234 45.44 -11.64 -52.31
CA PHE A 234 46.80 -12.00 -52.69
C PHE A 234 46.76 -13.13 -53.71
N ASN A 235 47.56 -13.00 -54.77
CA ASN A 235 47.87 -14.10 -55.67
C ASN A 235 49.06 -14.85 -55.09
N ILE A 236 48.85 -16.04 -54.56
CA ILE A 236 49.86 -16.76 -53.75
C ILE A 236 50.57 -17.88 -54.50
N GLY A 237 50.09 -18.24 -55.69
CA GLY A 237 50.77 -19.23 -56.51
C GLY A 237 50.03 -19.61 -57.78
N ARG A 238 50.60 -20.55 -58.53
CA ARG A 238 49.96 -21.20 -59.66
C ARG A 238 49.96 -22.71 -59.49
N ILE A 239 48.80 -23.35 -59.68
CA ILE A 239 48.64 -24.80 -59.68
C ILE A 239 48.15 -25.21 -61.08
N ASN A 240 48.90 -26.02 -61.81
CA ASN A 240 48.58 -26.43 -63.19
C ASN A 240 48.25 -25.25 -64.12
N GLY A 241 48.99 -24.14 -63.98
CA GLY A 241 48.79 -22.91 -64.77
C GLY A 241 47.65 -22.00 -64.29
N ARG A 242 46.86 -22.41 -63.28
CA ARG A 242 45.73 -21.66 -62.72
C ARG A 242 46.19 -20.86 -61.50
N LEU A 243 45.70 -19.63 -61.32
CA LEU A 243 46.04 -18.79 -60.18
C LEU A 243 45.34 -19.28 -58.91
N LEU A 244 46.08 -19.30 -57.80
CA LEU A 244 45.55 -19.52 -56.47
C LEU A 244 45.49 -18.18 -55.73
N ASP A 245 44.28 -17.81 -55.35
CA ASP A 245 43.98 -16.55 -54.66
C ASP A 245 43.65 -16.80 -53.18
N LEU A 246 44.20 -15.94 -52.34
CA LEU A 246 43.93 -15.82 -50.91
C LEU A 246 43.32 -14.45 -50.64
N GLU A 247 42.11 -14.39 -50.14
CA GLU A 247 41.46 -13.16 -49.71
C GLU A 247 41.26 -13.16 -48.19
N LEU A 248 41.75 -12.12 -47.53
CA LEU A 248 41.47 -11.83 -46.13
C LEU A 248 40.33 -10.82 -46.05
N SER A 249 39.36 -11.06 -45.19
CA SER A 249 38.20 -10.20 -44.99
C SER A 249 37.99 -9.94 -43.50
N ALA A 250 37.68 -8.69 -43.16
CA ALA A 250 37.51 -8.28 -41.77
C ALA A 250 36.36 -7.28 -41.59
N LEU A 251 35.71 -7.36 -40.44
CA LEU A 251 34.67 -6.46 -39.96
C LEU A 251 34.93 -6.13 -38.48
N GLU A 252 34.94 -4.84 -38.14
CA GLU A 252 34.79 -4.38 -36.75
C GLU A 252 33.72 -3.28 -36.73
N GLN A 253 32.63 -3.52 -36.02
CA GLN A 253 31.50 -2.62 -35.91
C GLN A 253 31.14 -2.41 -34.43
N LYS A 254 30.93 -1.15 -34.04
CA LYS A 254 30.46 -0.76 -32.71
C LYS A 254 29.24 0.14 -32.84
N GLN A 255 28.17 -0.20 -32.13
CA GLN A 255 26.92 0.55 -32.04
C GLN A 255 26.68 0.88 -30.58
N GLN A 256 26.38 2.15 -30.29
CA GLN A 256 26.02 2.62 -28.96
C GLN A 256 24.78 3.49 -29.06
N LEU A 257 23.82 3.24 -28.18
CA LEU A 257 22.58 3.98 -28.07
C LEU A 257 22.31 4.31 -26.60
N ASP A 258 22.26 5.61 -26.31
CA ASP A 258 21.95 6.12 -24.98
C ASP A 258 20.58 6.82 -25.01
N ILE A 259 19.68 6.40 -24.13
CA ILE A 259 18.32 6.96 -24.01
C ILE A 259 18.17 7.52 -22.60
N ILE A 260 17.83 8.82 -22.51
CA ILE A 260 17.56 9.50 -21.24
C ILE A 260 16.12 10.01 -21.30
N ALA A 261 15.26 9.50 -20.42
CA ALA A 261 13.90 9.98 -20.26
C ALA A 261 13.70 10.60 -18.88
N SER A 262 12.99 11.73 -18.82
CA SER A 262 12.77 12.47 -17.57
C SER A 262 11.30 12.83 -17.35
N PRO A 263 10.42 11.82 -17.16
CA PRO A 263 9.01 12.08 -16.93
C PRO A 263 8.79 12.79 -15.58
N ARG A 264 7.87 13.76 -15.59
CA ARG A 264 7.46 14.52 -14.41
C ARG A 264 5.96 14.46 -14.25
N LEU A 265 5.49 14.32 -13.01
CA LEU A 265 4.07 14.41 -12.70
C LEU A 265 3.86 15.04 -11.33
N LEU A 266 2.64 15.55 -11.10
CA LEU A 266 2.18 16.03 -9.81
C LEU A 266 1.06 15.12 -9.34
N ALA A 267 1.13 14.65 -8.10
CA ALA A 267 0.12 13.78 -7.52
C ALA A 267 -0.24 14.20 -6.10
N SER A 268 -1.52 14.16 -5.78
CA SER A 268 -2.03 14.43 -4.43
C SER A 268 -1.81 13.22 -3.52
N HIS A 269 -1.73 13.46 -2.21
CA HIS A 269 -1.66 12.39 -1.20
C HIS A 269 -2.71 11.31 -1.42
N LEU A 270 -2.29 10.04 -1.48
CA LEU A 270 -3.11 8.83 -1.70
C LEU A 270 -3.85 8.76 -3.04
N GLN A 271 -3.60 9.67 -3.98
CA GLN A 271 -4.21 9.64 -5.30
C GLN A 271 -3.24 9.04 -6.34
N PRO A 272 -3.65 7.99 -7.08
CA PRO A 272 -2.84 7.46 -8.16
C PRO A 272 -2.78 8.46 -9.31
N ALA A 273 -1.60 8.58 -9.92
CA ALA A 273 -1.38 9.39 -11.10
C ALA A 273 -0.48 8.64 -12.07
N SER A 274 -0.74 8.78 -13.36
CA SER A 274 0.04 8.12 -14.41
C SER A 274 0.35 9.04 -15.57
N ILE A 275 1.47 8.78 -16.22
CA ILE A 275 1.92 9.43 -17.45
C ILE A 275 2.41 8.34 -18.41
N LYS A 276 1.97 8.39 -19.66
CA LYS A 276 2.38 7.48 -20.73
C LYS A 276 2.74 8.26 -21.99
N GLN A 277 3.78 7.85 -22.68
CA GLN A 277 4.19 8.41 -23.97
C GLN A 277 4.72 7.30 -24.89
N GLY A 278 4.20 7.21 -26.11
CA GLY A 278 4.70 6.27 -27.11
C GLY A 278 3.71 6.08 -28.26
N SER A 279 3.73 4.89 -28.86
CA SER A 279 2.90 4.56 -30.02
C SER A 279 2.21 3.22 -29.82
N GLU A 280 1.07 3.05 -30.48
CA GLU A 280 0.37 1.77 -30.57
C GLU A 280 0.73 1.05 -31.86
N ILE A 281 1.11 -0.23 -31.77
CA ILE A 281 1.46 -1.07 -32.92
C ILE A 281 0.28 -2.01 -33.20
N PRO A 282 -0.30 -2.00 -34.41
CA PRO A 282 -1.37 -2.92 -34.78
C PRO A 282 -0.84 -4.33 -35.04
N TYR A 283 -1.50 -5.33 -34.47
CA TYR A 283 -1.28 -6.75 -34.70
C TYR A 283 -2.52 -7.36 -35.31
N GLN A 284 -2.35 -8.18 -36.34
CA GLN A 284 -3.44 -8.98 -36.89
C GLN A 284 -3.56 -10.26 -36.06
N VAL A 285 -4.75 -10.49 -35.51
CA VAL A 285 -5.08 -11.69 -34.73
C VAL A 285 -6.24 -12.42 -35.39
N SER A 286 -6.05 -13.70 -35.68
CA SER A 286 -7.11 -14.57 -36.20
C SER A 286 -8.13 -14.81 -35.11
N SER A 287 -9.32 -14.23 -35.25
CA SER A 287 -10.39 -14.33 -34.25
C SER A 287 -11.37 -15.44 -34.67
N GLY A 288 -11.19 -16.65 -34.13
CA GLY A 288 -12.20 -17.74 -34.16
C GLY A 288 -12.38 -18.50 -35.49
N GLU A 289 -13.24 -19.52 -35.42
CA GLU A 289 -13.47 -20.62 -36.38
C GLU A 289 -13.93 -20.22 -37.80
N SER A 290 -14.19 -18.93 -38.02
CA SER A 290 -14.59 -18.32 -39.28
C SER A 290 -13.47 -17.61 -40.05
N GLY A 291 -12.23 -17.62 -39.55
CA GLY A 291 -11.05 -17.11 -40.27
C GLY A 291 -11.02 -15.59 -40.48
N ALA A 292 -11.85 -14.82 -39.77
CA ALA A 292 -11.84 -13.37 -39.83
C ALA A 292 -10.62 -12.79 -39.09
N THR A 293 -9.83 -11.97 -39.77
CA THR A 293 -8.70 -11.24 -39.19
C THR A 293 -9.19 -9.99 -38.47
N SER A 294 -8.92 -9.87 -37.17
CA SER A 294 -9.15 -8.65 -36.38
C SER A 294 -7.82 -7.94 -36.13
N VAL A 295 -7.84 -6.61 -35.98
CA VAL A 295 -6.65 -5.82 -35.65
C VAL A 295 -6.68 -5.44 -34.18
N GLU A 296 -5.67 -5.86 -33.41
CA GLU A 296 -5.47 -5.54 -32.00
C GLU A 296 -4.26 -4.59 -31.85
N PHE A 297 -4.42 -3.50 -31.12
CA PHE A 297 -3.35 -2.54 -30.89
C PHE A 297 -2.59 -2.86 -29.60
N LYS A 298 -1.26 -2.96 -29.65
CA LYS A 298 -0.41 -3.11 -28.47
C LYS A 298 0.42 -1.85 -28.23
N GLU A 299 0.43 -1.40 -26.98
CA GLU A 299 1.17 -0.20 -26.56
C GLU A 299 2.69 -0.45 -26.50
N ALA A 300 3.46 0.36 -27.23
CA ALA A 300 4.90 0.54 -27.08
C ALA A 300 5.15 1.94 -26.49
N VAL A 301 4.94 2.05 -25.17
CA VAL A 301 4.99 3.29 -24.42
C VAL A 301 6.02 3.23 -23.28
N LEU A 302 6.61 4.38 -23.01
CA LEU A 302 7.22 4.70 -21.73
C LEU A 302 6.11 5.18 -20.78
N GLY A 303 5.91 4.48 -19.68
CA GLY A 303 4.90 4.76 -18.68
C GLY A 303 5.47 4.86 -17.28
N MET A 304 4.89 5.74 -16.47
CA MET A 304 5.07 5.74 -15.02
C MET A 304 3.72 5.94 -14.37
N GLU A 305 3.39 5.05 -13.44
CA GLU A 305 2.27 5.17 -12.53
C GLU A 305 2.80 5.23 -11.09
N VAL A 306 2.21 6.11 -10.30
CA VAL A 306 2.65 6.34 -8.93
C VAL A 306 1.49 6.70 -8.03
N THR A 307 1.54 6.20 -6.80
CA THR A 307 0.68 6.64 -5.70
C THR A 307 1.56 7.13 -4.56
N PRO A 308 1.62 8.45 -4.29
CA PRO A 308 2.40 8.98 -3.18
C PRO A 308 1.63 8.92 -1.87
N THR A 309 2.34 8.61 -0.79
CA THR A 309 1.85 8.71 0.59
C THR A 309 2.82 9.58 1.37
N VAL A 310 2.35 10.77 1.73
CA VAL A 310 3.10 11.72 2.57
C VAL A 310 3.03 11.26 4.02
N LEU A 311 4.18 10.99 4.62
CA LEU A 311 4.33 10.57 6.01
C LEU A 311 4.74 11.76 6.90
N GLN A 312 4.70 11.55 8.21
CA GLN A 312 5.24 12.53 9.16
C GLN A 312 6.74 12.76 8.92
N LYS A 313 7.24 13.95 9.30
CA LYS A 313 8.65 14.38 9.14
C LYS A 313 9.10 14.53 7.67
N GLY A 314 8.18 14.81 6.74
CA GLY A 314 8.52 15.13 5.34
C GLY A 314 9.08 13.94 4.54
N ARG A 315 8.81 12.71 4.99
CA ARG A 315 9.10 11.49 4.25
C ARG A 315 7.94 11.17 3.32
N ILE A 316 8.26 10.61 2.16
CA ILE A 316 7.30 10.29 1.12
C ILE A 316 7.51 8.83 0.76
N ARG A 317 6.45 8.04 0.95
CA ARG A 317 6.39 6.67 0.48
C ARG A 317 5.75 6.65 -0.90
N LEU A 318 6.39 5.96 -1.83
CA LEU A 318 5.97 5.90 -3.22
C LEU A 318 5.70 4.44 -3.58
N LYS A 319 4.50 4.14 -4.03
CA LYS A 319 4.22 2.92 -4.79
C LYS A 319 4.40 3.27 -6.27
N LEU A 320 5.38 2.65 -6.92
CA LEU A 320 5.82 2.99 -8.28
C LEU A 320 5.65 1.79 -9.19
N HIS A 321 5.12 2.03 -10.39
CA HIS A 321 5.14 1.11 -11.51
C HIS A 321 5.67 1.86 -12.74
N ILE A 322 6.88 1.51 -13.17
CA ILE A 322 7.56 2.13 -14.31
C ILE A 322 7.67 1.08 -15.40
N SER A 323 7.23 1.40 -16.61
CA SER A 323 7.29 0.52 -17.76
C SER A 323 7.95 1.24 -18.93
N GLN A 324 8.83 0.56 -19.64
CA GLN A 324 9.47 1.03 -20.86
C GLN A 324 9.33 -0.06 -21.91
N ASN A 325 8.42 0.19 -22.85
CA ASN A 325 8.15 -0.71 -23.95
C ASN A 325 8.62 -0.05 -25.24
N VAL A 326 9.60 -0.66 -25.91
CA VAL A 326 10.14 -0.17 -27.18
C VAL A 326 9.86 -1.16 -28.31
N PRO A 327 9.60 -0.68 -29.53
CA PRO A 327 9.50 -1.57 -30.69
C PRO A 327 10.83 -2.29 -30.90
N GLY A 328 10.78 -3.62 -30.89
CA GLY A 328 11.92 -4.52 -31.02
C GLY A 328 12.19 -4.91 -32.47
N GLN A 329 12.79 -6.08 -32.68
CA GLN A 329 13.10 -6.59 -34.01
C GLN A 329 11.85 -7.03 -34.80
N VAL A 330 11.88 -6.85 -36.12
CA VAL A 330 10.87 -7.39 -37.03
C VAL A 330 11.06 -8.90 -37.13
N LEU A 331 10.01 -9.66 -36.84
CA LEU A 331 9.95 -11.10 -37.01
C LEU A 331 9.13 -11.39 -38.26
N GLN A 332 9.68 -12.17 -39.19
CA GLN A 332 8.92 -12.65 -40.34
C GLN A 332 8.13 -13.90 -39.94
N GLN A 333 6.80 -13.81 -40.02
CA GLN A 333 5.88 -14.93 -39.81
C GLN A 333 5.16 -15.25 -41.12
N ALA A 334 4.60 -16.47 -41.24
CA ALA A 334 3.98 -16.96 -42.48
C ALA A 334 2.87 -16.06 -43.04
N ASP A 335 2.23 -15.25 -42.20
CA ASP A 335 1.12 -14.34 -42.54
C ASP A 335 1.52 -12.84 -42.56
N GLY A 336 2.80 -12.50 -42.39
CA GLY A 336 3.28 -11.11 -42.45
C GLY A 336 4.47 -10.78 -41.55
N GLU A 337 4.90 -9.52 -41.56
CA GLU A 337 5.93 -8.99 -40.67
C GLU A 337 5.30 -8.53 -39.35
N VAL A 338 5.72 -9.12 -38.23
CA VAL A 338 5.26 -8.70 -36.89
C VAL A 338 6.43 -8.13 -36.10
N LEU A 339 6.20 -7.01 -35.42
CA LEU A 339 7.23 -6.37 -34.61
C LEU A 339 7.25 -6.99 -33.21
N ALA A 340 8.40 -7.40 -32.70
CA ALA A 340 8.52 -7.72 -31.28
C ALA A 340 8.40 -6.43 -30.44
N ILE A 341 8.01 -6.53 -29.17
CA ILE A 341 8.05 -5.40 -28.23
C ILE A 341 8.97 -5.81 -27.09
N ASP A 342 10.08 -5.09 -26.95
CA ASP A 342 11.00 -5.26 -25.83
C ASP A 342 10.40 -4.50 -24.63
N LYS A 343 10.09 -5.23 -23.56
CA LYS A 343 9.46 -4.69 -22.35
C LYS A 343 10.44 -4.68 -21.18
N GLN A 344 10.45 -3.58 -20.45
CA GLN A 344 11.18 -3.42 -19.19
C GLN A 344 10.25 -2.82 -18.15
N GLU A 345 10.02 -3.51 -17.03
CA GLU A 345 9.07 -3.08 -16.01
C GLU A 345 9.68 -3.18 -14.61
N ILE A 346 9.39 -2.20 -13.77
CA ILE A 346 9.81 -2.13 -12.37
C ILE A 346 8.58 -1.76 -11.53
N GLU A 347 8.17 -2.67 -10.64
CA GLU A 347 7.18 -2.40 -9.61
C GLU A 347 7.84 -2.45 -8.23
N THR A 348 7.76 -1.35 -7.48
CA THR A 348 8.40 -1.27 -6.16
C THR A 348 7.70 -0.29 -5.23
N GLN A 349 7.97 -0.43 -3.95
CA GLN A 349 7.54 0.50 -2.92
C GLN A 349 8.75 0.99 -2.14
N VAL A 350 8.99 2.29 -2.19
CA VAL A 350 10.17 2.93 -1.56
C VAL A 350 9.76 4.08 -0.67
N GLU A 351 10.62 4.44 0.28
CA GLU A 351 10.43 5.60 1.15
C GLU A 351 11.65 6.51 1.05
N VAL A 352 11.41 7.78 0.70
CA VAL A 352 12.46 8.77 0.40
C VAL A 352 12.09 10.08 1.10
N LYS A 353 13.08 10.90 1.48
CA LYS A 353 12.78 12.26 1.97
C LYS A 353 12.47 13.19 0.80
N SER A 354 11.65 14.21 1.05
CA SER A 354 11.40 15.25 0.06
C SER A 354 12.71 15.91 -0.40
N GLY A 355 12.94 15.94 -1.71
CA GLY A 355 14.10 16.52 -2.37
C GLY A 355 15.32 15.60 -2.51
N GLU A 356 15.32 14.41 -1.90
CA GLU A 356 16.40 13.44 -2.05
C GLU A 356 16.16 12.55 -3.30
N THR A 357 17.24 12.25 -4.03
CA THR A 357 17.19 11.31 -5.16
C THR A 357 17.52 9.90 -4.68
N LEU A 358 16.64 8.95 -5.01
CA LEU A 358 16.86 7.52 -4.76
C LEU A 358 17.05 6.78 -6.09
N ALA A 359 18.10 5.97 -6.19
CA ALA A 359 18.20 4.97 -7.24
C ALA A 359 17.28 3.79 -6.90
N LEU A 360 16.23 3.58 -7.69
CA LEU A 360 15.27 2.49 -7.48
C LEU A 360 15.89 1.13 -7.79
N GLY A 361 16.87 1.12 -8.70
CA GLY A 361 17.56 -0.07 -9.18
C GLY A 361 17.87 0.02 -10.67
N GLY A 362 18.22 -1.12 -11.23
CA GLY A 362 18.54 -1.25 -12.64
C GLY A 362 18.69 -2.69 -13.08
N ILE A 363 18.69 -2.91 -14.40
CA ILE A 363 18.93 -4.22 -15.02
C ILE A 363 20.22 -4.10 -15.83
N PHE A 364 21.18 -4.97 -15.55
CA PHE A 364 22.40 -5.12 -16.34
C PHE A 364 22.37 -6.47 -17.04
N SER A 365 22.47 -6.47 -18.37
CA SER A 365 22.54 -7.67 -19.18
C SER A 365 23.76 -7.61 -20.09
N ARG A 366 24.49 -8.72 -20.17
CA ARG A 366 25.62 -8.88 -21.08
C ARG A 366 25.51 -10.23 -21.78
N LYS A 367 25.57 -10.21 -23.10
CA LYS A 367 25.52 -11.40 -23.96
C LYS A 367 26.78 -11.42 -24.81
N ASN A 368 27.58 -12.48 -24.66
CA ASN A 368 28.76 -12.71 -25.48
C ASN A 368 28.48 -13.93 -26.36
N LYS A 369 28.66 -13.79 -27.67
CA LYS A 369 28.54 -14.86 -28.65
C LYS A 369 29.86 -14.97 -29.41
N SER A 370 30.46 -16.14 -29.37
CA SER A 370 31.65 -16.48 -30.16
C SER A 370 31.32 -17.67 -31.05
N GLY A 371 31.62 -17.55 -32.34
CA GLY A 371 31.50 -18.61 -33.33
C GLY A 371 32.81 -18.76 -34.09
N SER A 372 33.12 -19.98 -34.52
CA SER A 372 34.25 -20.26 -35.40
C SER A 372 33.83 -21.34 -36.38
N ASP A 373 33.84 -21.01 -37.67
CA ASP A 373 33.66 -21.98 -38.76
C ASP A 373 35.03 -22.29 -39.36
N SER A 374 35.30 -23.55 -39.68
CA SER A 374 36.64 -23.96 -40.11
C SER A 374 36.62 -25.08 -41.12
N VAL A 375 37.58 -25.09 -42.04
CA VAL A 375 37.81 -26.23 -42.93
C VAL A 375 38.30 -27.43 -42.08
N PRO A 376 37.65 -28.61 -42.14
CA PRO A 376 38.10 -29.79 -41.41
C PRO A 376 39.56 -30.12 -41.70
N LEU A 377 40.31 -30.57 -40.69
CA LEU A 377 41.76 -30.84 -40.70
C LEU A 377 42.63 -29.58 -40.83
N LEU A 378 42.39 -28.71 -41.81
CA LEU A 378 43.24 -27.56 -42.10
C LEU A 378 43.09 -26.42 -41.08
N GLY A 379 41.91 -26.23 -40.51
CA GLY A 379 41.63 -25.18 -39.52
C GLY A 379 42.33 -25.39 -38.17
N ASP A 380 42.74 -26.62 -37.86
CA ASP A 380 43.35 -26.97 -36.56
C ASP A 380 44.89 -27.00 -36.58
N ILE A 381 45.50 -26.69 -37.72
CA ILE A 381 46.97 -26.63 -37.85
C ILE A 381 47.51 -25.45 -37.01
N PRO A 382 48.49 -25.65 -36.13
CA PRO A 382 49.13 -24.55 -35.41
C PRO A 382 49.72 -23.51 -36.38
N TRP A 383 49.56 -22.22 -36.05
CA TRP A 383 50.00 -21.05 -36.85
C TRP A 383 49.27 -20.84 -38.18
N LEU A 384 49.07 -21.88 -38.98
CA LEU A 384 48.45 -21.79 -40.32
C LEU A 384 46.93 -21.93 -40.29
N GLY A 385 46.37 -22.53 -39.24
CA GLY A 385 44.94 -22.81 -39.13
C GLY A 385 44.06 -21.57 -39.21
N GLN A 386 44.55 -20.40 -38.76
CA GLN A 386 43.84 -19.12 -38.88
C GLN A 386 43.51 -18.73 -40.32
N LEU A 387 44.28 -19.23 -41.31
CA LEU A 387 43.98 -18.99 -42.72
C LEU A 387 42.85 -19.88 -43.25
N PHE A 388 42.34 -20.83 -42.47
CA PHE A 388 41.30 -21.77 -42.87
C PHE A 388 40.09 -21.71 -41.92
N ARG A 389 39.89 -20.57 -41.26
CA ARG A 389 38.80 -20.31 -40.32
C ARG A 389 38.09 -18.99 -40.61
N HIS A 390 36.83 -18.92 -40.19
CA HIS A 390 36.05 -17.70 -39.99
C HIS A 390 35.77 -17.58 -38.49
N ASP A 391 36.28 -16.53 -37.87
CA ASP A 391 36.09 -16.27 -36.43
C ASP A 391 35.21 -15.04 -36.24
N GLY A 392 34.09 -15.23 -35.53
CA GLY A 392 33.13 -14.18 -35.20
C GLY A 392 32.97 -14.01 -33.69
N LYS A 393 33.01 -12.76 -33.22
CA LYS A 393 32.75 -12.39 -31.84
C LYS A 393 31.78 -11.22 -31.76
N GLU A 394 30.67 -11.44 -31.09
CA GLU A 394 29.62 -10.46 -30.83
C GLU A 394 29.47 -10.27 -29.32
N ASP A 395 29.64 -9.04 -28.84
CA ASP A 395 29.44 -8.66 -27.45
C ASP A 395 28.30 -7.61 -27.40
N GLU A 396 27.25 -7.91 -26.64
CA GLU A 396 26.08 -7.03 -26.45
C GLU A 396 25.91 -6.73 -24.95
N ARG A 397 25.77 -5.45 -24.61
CA ARG A 397 25.61 -4.95 -23.24
C ARG A 397 24.41 -4.01 -23.18
N ARG A 398 23.49 -4.28 -22.26
CA ARG A 398 22.29 -3.48 -22.01
C ARG A 398 22.23 -3.10 -20.54
N GLU A 399 22.07 -1.81 -20.27
CA GLU A 399 21.93 -1.27 -18.92
C GLU A 399 20.67 -0.41 -18.84
N LEU A 400 19.89 -0.60 -17.78
CA LEU A 400 18.77 0.27 -17.41
C LEU A 400 19.01 0.72 -15.97
N VAL A 401 18.94 2.02 -15.70
CA VAL A 401 19.00 2.57 -14.34
C VAL A 401 17.88 3.59 -14.17
N VAL A 402 17.18 3.49 -13.03
CA VAL A 402 16.06 4.38 -12.73
C VAL A 402 16.29 5.15 -11.44
N PHE A 403 16.21 6.47 -11.52
CA PHE A 403 16.28 7.39 -10.39
C PHE A 403 14.93 8.06 -10.18
N ILE A 404 14.54 8.28 -8.92
CA ILE A 404 13.34 9.03 -8.55
C ILE A 404 13.70 10.14 -7.56
N THR A 405 13.12 11.32 -7.75
CA THR A 405 13.25 12.45 -6.83
C THR A 405 11.85 13.00 -6.54
N PRO A 406 11.26 12.69 -5.38
CA PRO A 406 10.00 13.28 -4.96
C PRO A 406 10.24 14.64 -4.29
N ARG A 407 9.36 15.61 -4.53
CA ARG A 407 9.38 16.92 -3.90
C ARG A 407 7.99 17.25 -3.37
N LEU A 408 7.89 17.54 -2.07
CA LEU A 408 6.67 18.06 -1.49
C LEU A 408 6.45 19.48 -2.00
N VAL A 409 5.30 19.73 -2.61
CA VAL A 409 4.88 21.08 -3.00
C VAL A 409 4.21 21.71 -1.80
N ALA A 410 4.77 22.81 -1.30
CA ALA A 410 4.14 23.57 -0.23
C ALA A 410 2.84 24.19 -0.76
N THR A 411 1.73 23.93 -0.08
CA THR A 411 0.47 24.63 -0.29
C THR A 411 0.55 25.92 0.52
N GLU A 412 0.54 27.08 -0.15
CA GLU A 412 0.39 28.40 0.50
C GLU A 412 -1.05 28.63 0.98
#